data_AF-A0A484D1V4-F1
#
_entry.id   AF-A0A484D1V4-F1
#
_cell.length_a   1.000
_cell.length_b   1.000
_cell.length_c   1.000
_cell.angle_alpha   90.00
_cell.angle_beta   90.00
_cell.angle_gamma   90.00
#
_symmetry.space_group_name_H-M   'P 1'
#
loop_
_entity.id
_entity.type
_entity.pdbx_description
1 polymer ?
#
loop_
_entity_poly.entity_id
_entity_poly.type
_entity_poly.pdbx_seq_one_letter_code
_entity_poly.pdbx_strand_id
1 'polypeptide(L)'
;MQRRLEGTKQEIANRVLDSERKMAELREAADSIRACDDIERLCAESIRLFVRSVERKRSEMSEKVGEAEKSGVGWTNSRLGQVQREVLELRRREDELDQLSLTEDPIQFLQGCRALGDLPVFTDSHARPDMLTEFVTAQTDKLKNMCNKEKRELFSHSEEDLLSKKPTLCEETTSRTYLLTKYKSMHDVKKKSLECSEVQNKS
;
A
#
# COMPACT_ATOMS: atom_id res chain seq x y z
N MET A 1 49.29 62.67 -8.94
CA MET A 1 48.76 62.12 -7.68
C MET A 1 47.23 62.15 -7.64
N GLN A 2 46.57 63.31 -7.74
CA GLN A 2 45.11 63.44 -7.58
C GLN A 2 44.25 62.65 -8.60
N ARG A 3 44.59 62.67 -9.89
CA ARG A 3 43.91 61.85 -10.92
C ARG A 3 44.00 60.33 -10.67
N ARG A 4 45.12 59.84 -10.11
CA ARG A 4 45.28 58.42 -9.77
C ARG A 4 44.40 58.04 -8.58
N LEU A 5 44.33 58.90 -7.57
CA LEU A 5 43.48 58.69 -6.40
C LEU A 5 42.00 58.62 -6.80
N GLU A 6 41.56 59.53 -7.68
CA GLU A 6 40.18 59.55 -8.16
C GLU A 6 39.84 58.30 -8.99
N GLY A 7 40.77 57.85 -9.84
CA GLY A 7 40.62 56.60 -10.59
C GLY A 7 40.49 55.38 -9.65
N THR A 8 41.34 55.29 -8.63
CA THR A 8 41.27 54.19 -7.64
C THR A 8 39.98 54.24 -6.82
N LYS A 9 39.49 55.43 -6.44
CA LYS A 9 38.20 55.57 -5.74
C LYS A 9 37.03 55.08 -6.59
N GLN A 10 37.00 55.44 -7.87
CA GLN A 10 35.96 54.98 -8.78
C GLN A 10 36.00 53.46 -8.98
N GLU A 11 37.18 52.88 -9.09
CA GLU A 11 37.35 51.43 -9.22
C GLU A 11 36.89 50.68 -7.95
N ILE A 12 37.21 51.20 -6.77
CA ILE A 12 36.70 50.67 -5.50
C ILE A 12 35.17 50.75 -5.47
N ALA A 13 34.58 51.89 -5.82
CA ALA A 13 33.12 52.06 -5.83
C ALA A 13 32.43 51.05 -6.77
N ASN A 14 32.96 50.85 -7.98
CA ASN A 14 32.44 49.87 -8.93
C ASN A 14 32.53 48.44 -8.39
N ARG A 15 33.65 48.09 -7.75
CA ARG A 15 33.84 46.75 -7.14
C ARG A 15 32.92 46.52 -5.94
N VAL A 16 32.64 47.56 -5.16
CA VAL A 16 31.68 47.49 -4.05
C VAL A 16 30.28 47.20 -4.60
N LEU A 17 29.82 47.96 -5.60
CA LEU A 17 28.50 47.75 -6.21
C LEU A 17 28.36 46.36 -6.85
N ASP A 18 29.39 45.88 -7.56
CA ASP A 18 29.40 44.53 -8.12
C ASP A 18 29.36 43.45 -7.03
N SER A 19 30.07 43.66 -5.92
CA SER A 19 30.05 42.74 -4.77
C SER A 19 28.69 42.74 -4.06
N GLU A 20 28.05 43.90 -3.92
CA GLU A 20 26.69 44.02 -3.36
C GLU A 20 25.65 43.30 -4.20
N ARG A 21 25.73 43.43 -5.53
CA ARG A 21 24.87 42.68 -6.46
C ARG A 21 25.06 41.17 -6.30
N LYS A 22 26.31 40.70 -6.31
CA LYS A 22 26.64 39.27 -6.10
C LYS A 22 26.14 38.77 -4.75
N MET A 23 26.22 39.58 -3.69
CA MET A 23 25.67 39.22 -2.38
C MET A 23 24.14 39.07 -2.40
N ALA A 24 23.43 39.92 -3.15
CA ALA A 24 21.98 39.80 -3.32
C ALA A 24 21.59 38.52 -4.07
N GLU A 25 22.25 38.24 -5.20
CA GLU A 25 22.04 37.03 -6.01
C GLU A 25 22.31 35.75 -5.19
N LEU A 26 23.37 35.74 -4.37
CA LEU A 26 23.68 34.61 -3.50
C LEU A 26 22.67 34.41 -2.37
N ARG A 27 22.07 35.48 -1.85
CA ARG A 27 21.00 35.38 -0.85
C ARG A 27 19.74 34.80 -1.47
N GLU A 28 19.35 35.27 -2.65
CA GLU A 28 18.21 34.73 -3.40
C GLU A 28 18.40 33.24 -3.72
N ALA A 29 19.59 32.85 -4.18
CA ALA A 29 19.93 31.45 -4.42
C ALA A 29 19.84 30.61 -3.12
N ALA A 30 20.32 31.13 -2.00
CA ALA A 30 20.22 30.45 -0.71
C ALA A 30 18.77 30.27 -0.25
N ASP A 31 17.92 31.27 -0.46
CA ASP A 31 16.50 31.20 -0.11
C ASP A 31 15.73 30.24 -1.03
N SER A 32 16.05 30.19 -2.32
CA SER A 32 15.52 29.18 -3.25
C SER A 32 15.91 27.75 -2.85
N ILE A 33 17.15 27.54 -2.42
CA ILE A 33 17.60 26.23 -1.89
C ILE A 33 16.83 25.87 -0.61
N ARG A 34 16.57 26.81 0.29
CA ARG A 34 15.75 26.56 1.50
C ARG A 34 14.31 26.15 1.16
N ALA A 35 13.72 26.73 0.12
CA ALA A 35 12.39 26.31 -0.34
C ALA A 35 12.37 24.83 -0.81
N CYS A 36 13.50 24.30 -1.29
CA CYS A 36 13.61 22.88 -1.64
C CYS A 36 13.51 21.95 -0.42
N ASP A 37 14.04 22.36 0.75
CA ASP A 37 13.89 21.60 2.00
C ASP A 37 12.41 21.51 2.43
N ASP A 38 11.64 22.59 2.23
CA ASP A 38 10.21 22.61 2.53
C ASP A 38 9.42 21.69 1.58
N ILE A 39 9.78 21.65 0.30
CA ILE A 39 9.21 20.71 -0.68
C ILE A 39 9.54 19.27 -0.30
N GLU A 40 10.80 18.97 0.05
CA GLU A 40 11.22 17.63 0.51
C GLU A 40 10.36 17.16 1.70
N ARG A 41 10.16 18.03 2.69
CA ARG A 41 9.32 17.74 3.86
C ARG A 41 7.86 17.47 3.46
N LEU A 42 7.29 18.27 2.56
CA LEU A 42 5.92 18.07 2.06
C LEU A 42 5.79 16.75 1.29
N CYS A 43 6.76 16.43 0.43
CA CYS A 43 6.81 15.16 -0.29
C CYS A 43 6.91 13.97 0.68
N ALA A 44 7.78 14.05 1.68
CA ALA A 44 7.94 12.98 2.68
C ALA A 44 6.64 12.75 3.47
N GLU A 45 5.95 13.83 3.87
CA GLU A 45 4.66 13.72 4.56
C GLU A 45 3.57 13.15 3.66
N SER A 46 3.51 13.55 2.39
CA SER A 46 2.59 13.00 1.39
C SER A 46 2.81 11.50 1.19
N ILE A 47 4.07 11.07 1.00
CA ILE A 47 4.43 9.65 0.89
C ILE A 47 4.01 8.89 2.15
N ARG A 48 4.25 9.45 3.35
CA ARG A 48 3.85 8.83 4.62
C ARG A 48 2.34 8.63 4.72
N LEU A 49 1.55 9.64 4.34
CA LEU A 49 0.09 9.56 4.33
C LEU A 49 -0.42 8.56 3.30
N PHE A 50 0.20 8.52 2.11
CA PHE A 50 -0.11 7.55 1.07
C PHE A 50 0.13 6.12 1.54
N VAL A 51 1.31 5.83 2.11
CA VAL A 51 1.63 4.51 2.68
C VAL A 51 0.61 4.09 3.72
N ARG A 52 0.28 4.97 4.68
CA ARG A 52 -0.76 4.69 5.68
C ARG A 52 -2.12 4.40 5.06
N SER A 53 -2.46 5.06 3.95
CA SER A 53 -3.70 4.83 3.24
C SER A 53 -3.75 3.45 2.59
N VAL A 54 -2.65 3.06 1.93
CA VAL A 54 -2.48 1.73 1.33
C VAL A 54 -2.55 0.63 2.41
N GLU A 55 -1.88 0.81 3.54
CA GLU A 55 -1.91 -0.15 4.66
C GLU A 55 -3.33 -0.33 5.24
N ARG A 56 -4.08 0.76 5.39
CA ARG A 56 -5.47 0.72 5.84
C ARG A 56 -6.33 -0.06 4.85
N LYS A 57 -6.23 0.24 3.55
CA LYS A 57 -6.98 -0.46 2.51
C LYS A 57 -6.63 -1.94 2.41
N ARG A 58 -5.35 -2.29 2.55
CA ARG A 58 -4.91 -3.68 2.67
C ARG A 58 -5.61 -4.38 3.85
N SER A 59 -5.69 -3.74 5.00
CA SER A 59 -6.32 -4.30 6.19
C SER A 59 -7.82 -4.51 5.99
N GLU A 60 -8.53 -3.51 5.44
CA GLU A 60 -9.95 -3.61 5.07
C GLU A 60 -10.20 -4.75 4.08
N MET A 61 -9.32 -4.94 3.09
CA MET A 61 -9.42 -6.05 2.14
C MET A 61 -9.21 -7.41 2.81
N SER A 62 -8.21 -7.51 3.69
CA SER A 62 -7.92 -8.74 4.42
C SER A 62 -9.09 -9.18 5.30
N GLU A 63 -9.78 -8.24 5.94
CA GLU A 63 -10.97 -8.52 6.74
C GLU A 63 -12.11 -9.10 5.89
N LYS A 64 -12.40 -8.49 4.74
CA LYS A 64 -13.44 -8.96 3.80
C LYS A 64 -13.14 -10.33 3.22
N VAL A 65 -11.88 -10.63 2.91
CA VAL A 65 -11.45 -11.97 2.50
C VAL A 65 -11.75 -12.97 3.61
N GLY A 66 -11.36 -12.65 4.85
CA GLY A 66 -11.64 -13.49 6.01
C GLY A 66 -13.13 -13.73 6.26
N GLU A 67 -13.99 -12.75 6.03
CA GLU A 67 -15.46 -12.90 6.11
C GLU A 67 -16.01 -13.85 5.03
N ALA A 68 -15.53 -13.72 3.80
CA ALA A 68 -15.92 -14.60 2.69
C ALA A 68 -15.48 -16.05 2.94
N GLU A 69 -14.25 -16.25 3.44
CA GLU A 69 -13.73 -17.56 3.84
C GLU A 69 -14.55 -18.18 4.96
N LYS A 70 -14.82 -17.44 6.05
CA LYS A 70 -15.66 -17.91 7.16
C LYS A 70 -17.05 -18.33 6.69
N SER A 71 -17.65 -17.55 5.80
CA SER A 71 -18.97 -17.85 5.23
C SER A 71 -18.95 -19.12 4.38
N GLY A 72 -17.95 -19.26 3.51
CA GLY A 72 -17.80 -20.46 2.67
C GLY A 72 -17.52 -21.73 3.49
N VAL A 73 -16.64 -21.63 4.48
CA VAL A 73 -16.34 -22.74 5.41
C VAL A 73 -17.58 -23.11 6.23
N GLY A 74 -18.31 -22.12 6.76
CA GLY A 74 -19.54 -22.34 7.51
C GLY A 74 -20.61 -23.07 6.69
N TRP A 75 -20.84 -22.61 5.45
CA TRP A 75 -21.75 -23.27 4.52
C TRP A 75 -21.30 -24.72 4.23
N THR A 76 -20.02 -24.93 3.98
CA THR A 76 -19.45 -26.25 3.66
C THR A 76 -19.58 -27.22 4.83
N ASN A 77 -19.29 -26.78 6.05
CA ASN A 77 -19.42 -27.58 7.26
C ASN A 77 -20.88 -27.94 7.54
N SER A 78 -21.81 -27.00 7.34
CA SER A 78 -23.24 -27.28 7.47
C SER A 78 -23.69 -28.39 6.49
N ARG A 79 -23.25 -28.29 5.23
CA ARG A 79 -23.54 -29.29 4.20
C ARG A 79 -22.91 -30.65 4.52
N LEU A 80 -21.65 -30.65 4.96
CA LEU A 80 -20.96 -31.87 5.37
C LEU A 80 -21.70 -32.57 6.52
N GLY A 81 -22.12 -31.82 7.54
CA GLY A 81 -22.87 -32.37 8.66
C GLY A 81 -24.23 -32.93 8.25
N GLN A 82 -24.88 -32.35 7.24
CA GLN A 82 -26.09 -32.91 6.65
C GLN A 82 -25.80 -34.25 5.97
N VAL A 83 -24.85 -34.30 5.03
CA VAL A 83 -24.48 -35.53 4.30
C VAL A 83 -24.04 -36.64 5.26
N GLN A 84 -23.34 -36.31 6.35
CA GLN A 84 -23.00 -37.29 7.38
C GLN A 84 -24.23 -37.92 8.05
N ARG A 85 -25.27 -37.13 8.34
CA ARG A 85 -26.54 -37.67 8.87
C ARG A 85 -27.27 -38.52 7.85
N GLU A 86 -27.27 -38.10 6.58
CA GLU A 86 -27.87 -38.88 5.49
C GLU A 86 -27.20 -40.25 5.36
N VAL A 87 -25.87 -40.29 5.37
CA VAL A 87 -25.10 -41.55 5.36
C VAL A 87 -25.42 -42.43 6.57
N LEU A 88 -25.51 -41.85 7.77
CA LEU A 88 -25.84 -42.62 8.98
C LEU A 88 -27.23 -43.23 8.92
N GLU A 89 -28.23 -42.46 8.47
CA GLU A 89 -29.60 -42.97 8.31
C GLU A 89 -29.66 -44.04 7.22
N LEU A 90 -29.00 -43.84 6.08
CA LEU A 90 -28.92 -44.84 5.01
C LEU A 90 -28.27 -46.15 5.47
N ARG A 91 -27.17 -46.08 6.24
CA ARG A 91 -26.54 -47.27 6.83
C ARG A 91 -27.47 -47.99 7.80
N ARG A 92 -28.19 -47.26 8.64
CA ARG A 92 -29.19 -47.84 9.53
C ARG A 92 -30.28 -48.58 8.74
N ARG A 93 -30.75 -48.00 7.62
CA ARG A 93 -31.76 -48.64 6.75
C ARG A 93 -31.20 -49.88 6.02
N GLU A 94 -29.95 -49.82 5.60
CA GLU A 94 -29.22 -50.95 5.03
C GLU A 94 -29.20 -52.12 6.04
N ASP A 95 -28.82 -51.84 7.30
CA ASP A 95 -28.82 -52.86 8.37
C ASP A 95 -30.22 -53.42 8.65
N GLU A 96 -31.26 -52.57 8.70
CA GLU A 96 -32.67 -53.00 8.88
C GLU A 96 -33.13 -53.92 7.74
N LEU A 97 -32.75 -53.61 6.50
CA LEU A 97 -33.07 -54.42 5.32
C LEU A 97 -32.31 -55.75 5.32
N ASP A 98 -31.03 -55.74 5.68
CA ASP A 98 -30.22 -56.95 5.81
C ASP A 98 -30.82 -57.90 6.84
N GLN A 99 -31.24 -57.39 8.01
CA GLN A 99 -31.93 -58.21 9.02
C GLN A 99 -33.28 -58.76 8.52
N LEU A 100 -34.05 -57.94 7.80
CA LEU A 100 -35.32 -58.38 7.26
C LEU A 100 -35.14 -59.47 6.20
N SER A 101 -34.07 -59.40 5.39
CA SER A 101 -33.75 -60.40 4.37
C SER A 101 -33.48 -61.80 4.94
N LEU A 102 -33.05 -61.87 6.20
CA LEU A 102 -32.80 -63.11 6.94
C LEU A 102 -34.07 -63.70 7.59
N THR A 103 -35.20 -62.99 7.53
CA THR A 103 -36.44 -63.42 8.18
C THR A 103 -37.19 -64.43 7.30
N GLU A 104 -37.22 -65.70 7.72
CA GLU A 104 -37.91 -66.78 6.99
C GLU A 104 -39.43 -66.82 7.22
N ASP A 105 -39.91 -66.33 8.38
CA ASP A 105 -41.35 -66.31 8.69
C ASP A 105 -42.08 -65.26 7.83
N PRO A 106 -43.03 -65.68 6.97
CA PRO A 106 -43.68 -64.75 6.03
C PRO A 106 -44.51 -63.66 6.71
N ILE A 107 -45.05 -63.92 7.91
CA ILE A 107 -45.86 -62.93 8.64
C ILE A 107 -44.96 -61.83 9.21
N GLN A 108 -43.85 -62.22 9.85
CA GLN A 108 -42.85 -61.28 10.38
C GLN A 108 -42.17 -60.49 9.27
N PHE A 109 -41.85 -61.13 8.14
CA PHE A 109 -41.29 -60.45 6.96
C PHE A 109 -42.22 -59.32 6.48
N LEU A 110 -43.51 -59.63 6.26
CA LEU A 110 -44.49 -58.63 5.82
C LEU A 110 -44.68 -57.50 6.84
N GLN A 111 -44.65 -57.82 8.15
CA GLN A 111 -44.71 -56.80 9.20
C GLN A 111 -43.49 -55.88 9.19
N GLY A 112 -42.28 -56.43 9.03
CA GLY A 112 -41.05 -55.66 8.94
C GLY A 112 -40.97 -54.79 7.67
N CYS A 113 -41.41 -55.30 6.52
CA CYS A 113 -41.56 -54.49 5.30
C CYS A 113 -42.48 -53.29 5.54
N ARG A 114 -43.58 -53.49 6.26
CA ARG A 114 -44.53 -52.41 6.57
C ARG A 114 -43.96 -51.40 7.56
N ALA A 115 -43.08 -51.82 8.47
CA ALA A 115 -42.43 -50.98 9.47
C ALA A 115 -41.30 -50.12 8.89
N LEU A 116 -40.60 -50.60 7.85
CA LEU A 116 -39.55 -49.82 7.15
C LEU A 116 -40.10 -48.52 6.57
N GLY A 117 -41.31 -48.51 6.03
CA GLY A 117 -41.89 -47.32 5.40
C GLY A 117 -41.07 -46.78 4.23
N ASP A 118 -41.29 -45.52 3.86
CA ASP A 118 -40.60 -44.89 2.73
C ASP A 118 -39.19 -44.42 3.11
N LEU A 119 -38.30 -44.37 2.10
CA LEU A 119 -36.96 -43.81 2.25
C LEU A 119 -37.04 -42.32 2.62
N PRO A 120 -36.24 -41.83 3.57
CA PRO A 120 -36.24 -40.42 3.91
C PRO A 120 -35.94 -39.57 2.67
N VAL A 121 -36.84 -38.62 2.38
CA VAL A 121 -36.61 -37.64 1.32
C VAL A 121 -35.64 -36.59 1.84
N PHE A 122 -34.40 -36.68 1.41
CA PHE A 122 -33.39 -35.66 1.68
C PHE A 122 -33.64 -34.46 0.76
N THR A 123 -34.45 -33.52 1.24
CA THR A 123 -34.93 -32.33 0.51
C THR A 123 -33.82 -31.39 0.00
N ASP A 124 -32.58 -31.63 0.40
CA ASP A 124 -31.43 -30.81 0.03
C ASP A 124 -30.40 -31.57 -0.84
N SER A 125 -30.68 -32.83 -1.22
CA SER A 125 -29.79 -33.69 -2.02
C SER A 125 -29.25 -33.03 -3.31
N HIS A 126 -29.91 -31.98 -3.81
CA HIS A 126 -29.54 -31.25 -5.02
C HIS A 126 -28.60 -30.05 -4.83
N ALA A 127 -28.10 -29.75 -3.63
CA ALA A 127 -26.94 -28.84 -3.53
C ALA A 127 -25.70 -29.56 -4.09
N ARG A 128 -25.62 -29.57 -5.41
CA ARG A 128 -24.55 -30.14 -6.21
C ARG A 128 -23.23 -29.47 -5.79
N PRO A 129 -22.10 -30.20 -5.79
CA PRO A 129 -20.78 -29.60 -5.62
C PRO A 129 -20.55 -28.35 -6.47
N ASP A 130 -21.21 -28.26 -7.63
CA ASP A 130 -21.24 -27.10 -8.52
C ASP A 130 -21.62 -25.79 -7.79
N MET A 131 -22.50 -25.81 -6.78
CA MET A 131 -22.86 -24.61 -6.01
C MET A 131 -21.69 -24.05 -5.19
N LEU A 132 -20.77 -24.90 -4.72
CA LEU A 132 -19.53 -24.43 -4.07
C LEU A 132 -18.64 -23.72 -5.07
N THR A 133 -18.48 -24.30 -6.25
CA THR A 133 -17.64 -23.70 -7.28
C THR A 133 -18.21 -22.36 -7.74
N GLU A 134 -19.53 -22.26 -7.91
CA GLU A 134 -20.23 -21.02 -8.23
C GLU A 134 -20.10 -19.97 -7.11
N PHE A 135 -20.20 -20.40 -5.84
CA PHE A 135 -19.98 -19.50 -4.70
C PHE A 135 -18.53 -18.98 -4.69
N VAL A 136 -17.54 -19.85 -4.85
CA VAL A 136 -16.12 -19.48 -4.84
C VAL A 136 -15.79 -18.56 -6.01
N THR A 137 -16.27 -18.85 -7.22
CA THR A 137 -16.05 -17.97 -8.38
C THR A 137 -16.71 -16.62 -8.17
N ALA A 138 -17.96 -16.57 -7.69
CA ALA A 138 -18.66 -15.32 -7.41
C ALA A 138 -17.95 -14.47 -6.34
N GLN A 139 -17.48 -15.08 -5.24
CA GLN A 139 -16.71 -14.36 -4.22
C GLN A 139 -15.35 -13.89 -4.77
N THR A 140 -14.68 -14.72 -5.57
CA THR A 140 -13.40 -14.37 -6.19
C THR A 140 -13.55 -13.17 -7.12
N ASP A 141 -14.56 -13.18 -8.00
CA ASP A 141 -14.84 -12.08 -8.91
C ASP A 141 -15.23 -10.81 -8.17
N LYS A 142 -16.03 -10.93 -7.11
CA LYS A 142 -16.38 -9.80 -6.23
C LYS A 142 -15.12 -9.18 -5.60
N LEU A 143 -14.25 -9.99 -4.99
CA LEU A 143 -13.00 -9.54 -4.38
C LEU A 143 -12.07 -8.89 -5.41
N LYS A 144 -11.95 -9.48 -6.60
CA LYS A 144 -11.15 -8.95 -7.71
C LYS A 144 -11.66 -7.59 -8.19
N ASN A 145 -12.97 -7.45 -8.37
CA ASN A 145 -13.61 -6.19 -8.75
C ASN A 145 -13.42 -5.10 -7.68
N MET A 146 -13.51 -5.48 -6.40
CA MET A 146 -13.26 -4.56 -5.28
C MET A 146 -11.80 -4.12 -5.24
N CYS A 147 -10.84 -5.03 -5.38
CA CYS A 147 -9.41 -4.72 -5.44
C CYS A 147 -9.10 -3.76 -6.60
N ASN A 148 -9.64 -4.03 -7.78
CA ASN A 148 -9.48 -3.14 -8.93
C ASN A 148 -10.10 -1.76 -8.70
N LYS A 149 -11.25 -1.69 -8.02
CA LYS A 149 -11.88 -0.43 -7.63
C LYS A 149 -10.99 0.36 -6.65
N GLU A 150 -10.58 -0.26 -5.55
CA GLU A 150 -9.72 0.40 -4.55
C GLU A 150 -8.38 0.86 -5.14
N LYS A 151 -7.80 0.06 -6.03
CA LYS A 151 -6.62 0.45 -6.81
C LYS A 151 -6.88 1.76 -7.57
N ARG A 152 -7.98 1.88 -8.32
CA ARG A 152 -8.31 3.11 -9.06
C ARG A 152 -8.48 4.32 -8.15
N GLU A 153 -9.18 4.17 -7.02
CA GLU A 153 -9.38 5.26 -6.05
C GLU A 153 -8.06 5.73 -5.42
N LEU A 154 -7.14 4.81 -5.13
CA LEU A 154 -5.83 5.16 -4.57
C LEU A 154 -4.97 5.97 -5.54
N PHE A 155 -5.07 5.68 -6.85
CA PHE A 155 -4.29 6.37 -7.88
C PHE A 155 -4.96 7.63 -8.42
N SER A 156 -6.29 7.76 -8.33
CA SER A 156 -7.00 8.97 -8.76
C SER A 156 -6.77 10.16 -7.83
N HIS A 157 -6.58 9.93 -6.53
CA HIS A 157 -6.29 10.99 -5.55
C HIS A 157 -4.84 11.50 -5.59
N SER A 158 -3.96 10.88 -6.37
CA SER A 158 -2.54 11.26 -6.47
C SER A 158 -2.29 12.41 -7.44
N GLU A 159 -3.17 12.67 -8.42
CA GLU A 159 -2.92 13.67 -9.47
C GLU A 159 -3.39 15.08 -9.07
N GLU A 160 -4.47 15.21 -8.29
CA GLU A 160 -5.04 16.53 -7.94
C GLU A 160 -4.28 17.26 -6.82
N ASP A 161 -3.71 16.53 -5.85
CA ASP A 161 -3.07 17.15 -4.67
C ASP A 161 -1.61 17.59 -4.90
N LEU A 162 -0.96 17.04 -5.94
CA LEU A 162 0.43 17.36 -6.30
C LEU A 162 0.55 18.56 -7.26
N LEU A 163 -0.49 18.86 -8.05
CA LEU A 163 -0.45 19.93 -9.06
C LEU A 163 -1.03 21.27 -8.60
N SER A 164 -1.76 21.31 -7.47
CA SER A 164 -2.35 22.55 -6.93
C SER A 164 -1.29 23.50 -6.35
N LYS A 165 -0.16 22.97 -5.87
CA LYS A 165 0.98 23.77 -5.39
C LYS A 165 2.11 23.64 -6.38
N LYS A 166 2.03 24.32 -7.53
CA LYS A 166 3.16 24.43 -8.46
C LYS A 166 4.30 25.22 -7.77
N PRO A 167 5.39 24.59 -7.29
CA PRO A 167 6.57 25.35 -6.91
C PRO A 167 7.28 25.64 -8.22
N THR A 168 7.51 26.91 -8.49
CA THR A 168 8.25 27.35 -9.67
C THR A 168 9.66 26.74 -9.63
N LEU A 169 9.86 25.71 -10.47
CA LEU A 169 11.12 25.18 -11.01
C LEU A 169 12.34 25.14 -10.06
N CYS A 170 12.62 23.98 -9.47
CA CYS A 170 13.99 23.62 -9.08
C CYS A 170 14.53 22.67 -10.14
N GLU A 171 15.15 23.21 -11.20
CA GLU A 171 15.94 22.41 -12.13
C GLU A 171 17.32 22.10 -11.54
N GLU A 172 17.77 20.88 -11.85
CA GLU A 172 19.03 20.22 -11.47
C GLU A 172 19.22 19.91 -9.98
N THR A 173 18.72 18.74 -9.59
CA THR A 173 19.13 18.02 -8.37
C THR A 173 20.59 17.61 -8.45
N THR A 174 21.50 18.54 -8.16
CA THR A 174 22.82 18.17 -7.69
C THR A 174 22.66 17.73 -6.24
N SER A 175 22.76 16.41 -6.00
CA SER A 175 22.55 15.76 -4.70
C SER A 175 23.02 16.61 -3.51
N ARG A 176 22.15 16.79 -2.50
CA ARG A 176 22.39 17.50 -1.22
C ARG A 176 23.77 17.17 -0.63
N THR A 177 24.18 15.91 -0.73
CA THR A 177 25.48 15.41 -0.30
C THR A 177 26.63 16.05 -1.07
N TYR A 178 26.53 16.19 -2.39
CA TYR A 178 27.55 16.84 -3.22
C TYR A 178 27.72 18.32 -2.87
N LEU A 179 26.63 19.07 -2.69
CA LEU A 179 26.69 20.49 -2.34
C LEU A 179 27.30 20.72 -0.94
N LEU A 180 26.83 19.99 0.07
CA LEU A 180 27.37 20.10 1.43
C LEU A 180 28.87 19.78 1.49
N THR A 181 29.32 18.80 0.70
CA THR A 181 30.74 18.41 0.66
C THR A 181 31.58 19.46 -0.08
N LYS A 182 31.05 20.07 -1.15
CA LYS A 182 31.72 21.14 -1.91
C LYS A 182 31.85 22.42 -1.07
N TYR A 183 30.80 22.83 -0.37
CA TYR A 183 30.82 24.02 0.47
C TYR A 183 31.70 23.87 1.72
N LYS A 184 31.71 22.70 2.37
CA LYS A 184 32.66 22.42 3.47
C LYS A 184 34.11 22.50 2.97
N SER A 185 34.40 21.85 1.84
CA SER A 185 35.73 21.90 1.21
C SER A 185 36.17 23.32 0.84
N MET A 186 35.27 24.15 0.30
CA MET A 186 35.57 25.54 -0.02
C MET A 186 35.84 26.42 1.21
N HIS A 187 35.09 26.22 2.30
CA HIS A 187 35.28 26.98 3.53
C HIS A 187 36.61 26.61 4.21
N ASP A 188 36.98 25.34 4.18
CA ASP A 188 38.26 24.84 4.72
C ASP A 188 39.46 25.35 3.90
N VAL A 189 39.33 25.41 2.57
CA VAL A 189 40.37 25.98 1.68
C VAL A 189 40.50 27.49 1.91
N LYS A 190 39.39 28.21 2.05
CA LYS A 190 39.42 29.67 2.28
C LYS A 190 40.00 30.02 3.65
N LYS A 191 39.67 29.24 4.69
CA LYS A 191 40.25 29.38 6.04
C LYS A 191 41.76 29.16 6.03
N LYS A 192 42.24 28.09 5.39
CA LYS A 192 43.68 27.82 5.22
C LYS A 192 44.42 28.94 4.46
N SER A 193 43.75 29.56 3.47
CA SER A 193 44.35 30.65 2.69
C SER A 193 44.45 31.96 3.47
N LEU A 194 43.46 32.27 4.33
CA LEU A 194 43.55 33.39 5.27
C LEU A 194 44.62 33.17 6.34
N GLU A 195 44.71 31.95 6.89
CA GLU A 195 45.76 31.61 7.87
C GLU A 195 47.17 31.72 7.27
N CYS A 196 47.39 31.31 6.02
CA CYS A 196 48.69 31.49 5.34
C CYS A 196 49.05 32.96 5.08
N SER A 197 48.08 33.79 4.72
CA SER A 197 48.31 35.21 4.42
C SER A 197 48.53 36.07 5.67
N GLU A 198 47.96 35.68 6.82
CA GLU A 198 48.25 36.30 8.12
C GLU A 198 49.64 35.95 8.65
N VAL A 199 50.17 34.75 8.33
CA VAL A 199 51.53 34.33 8.70
C VAL A 199 52.59 35.06 7.86
N GLN A 200 52.32 35.32 6.58
CA GLN A 200 53.25 36.06 5.70
C GLN A 200 53.30 37.58 5.96
N ASN A 201 52.29 38.17 6.59
CA ASN A 201 52.27 39.59 6.96
C ASN A 201 52.86 39.89 8.36
N LYS A 202 53.35 38.87 9.08
CA LYS A 202 53.96 39.00 10.42
C LYS A 202 55.47 38.71 10.47
N SER A 203 56.12 38.53 9.32
CA SER A 203 57.59 38.41 9.18
C SER A 203 58.15 39.61 8.45
#